data_AF-A0A7V3RPP7-F1
#
_entry.id   AF-A0A7V3RPP7-F1
#
_cell.length_a   1.000
_cell.length_b   1.000
_cell.length_c   1.000
_cell.angle_alpha   90.00
_cell.angle_beta   90.00
_cell.angle_gamma   90.00
#
_symmetry.space_group_name_H-M   'P 1'
#
loop_
_entity.id
_entity.type
_entity.pdbx_description
1 polymer ?
#
loop_
_entity_poly.entity_id
_entity_poly.type
_entity_poly.pdbx_seq_one_letter_code
_entity_poly.pdbx_strand_id
1 'polypeptide(L)'
;VRVLIATDVLAEGQNLQDAHIVVNYDLPWAIIRLIQRAGRVDRIGQKHDTILVYSFWPADGVERIIRLRKRLVHRLQQNQEVIGTDETFFGEEAAKRLHDLYTEKAGTLDDEGADEDIDLSSLALQVWNSATEDDQKAALALPPIVSATRALTVREEPRFAPTDDPPGVVAYLRYPDGTDTLIRVDNQGNLVSQSLSAIFRSIACPPETPALGRAENHHELVARCVKIATEEHATPGGQLGSLRSVRRKLWERLNGYRQQLKAHPNLFSSEQLQQLSAVLDLIWRYPLKNSAQEAISRQMRLGIQDIDLLDLVARRASEGTLCEMAEEESTEPSEPQIICSLGLVVSGG
;
A
#
# COMPACT_ATOMS: atom_id res chain seq x y z
N VAL A 1 -9.09 -41.67 8.22
CA VAL A 1 -9.75 -40.62 7.42
C VAL A 1 -9.01 -40.50 6.09
N ARG A 2 -9.69 -40.29 4.96
CA ARG A 2 -9.06 -40.23 3.62
C ARG A 2 -8.95 -38.82 3.04
N VAL A 3 -9.85 -37.92 3.42
CA VAL A 3 -9.86 -36.52 3.01
C VAL A 3 -10.19 -35.70 4.25
N LEU A 4 -9.41 -34.64 4.48
CA LEU A 4 -9.65 -33.64 5.51
C LEU A 4 -9.94 -32.32 4.81
N ILE A 5 -11.07 -31.71 5.12
CA ILE A 5 -11.41 -30.36 4.65
C ILE A 5 -11.13 -29.40 5.79
N ALA A 6 -10.26 -28.44 5.57
CA ALA A 6 -9.89 -27.41 6.53
C ALA A 6 -10.12 -26.03 5.92
N THR A 7 -10.69 -25.12 6.70
CA THR A 7 -10.69 -23.68 6.41
C THR A 7 -9.47 -23.03 7.07
N ASP A 8 -9.16 -21.78 6.74
CA ASP A 8 -8.00 -21.06 7.30
C ASP A 8 -7.94 -21.11 8.84
N VAL A 9 -9.09 -21.14 9.52
CA VAL A 9 -9.20 -21.22 10.99
C VAL A 9 -8.71 -22.56 11.55
N LEU A 10 -8.85 -23.65 10.79
CA LEU A 10 -8.43 -25.01 11.20
C LEU A 10 -7.02 -25.35 10.67
N ALA A 11 -6.54 -24.61 9.67
CA ALA A 11 -5.21 -24.73 9.08
C ALA A 11 -4.11 -23.98 9.87
N GLU A 12 -4.49 -23.14 10.83
CA GLU A 12 -3.57 -22.50 11.76
C GLU A 12 -3.32 -23.38 12.99
N GLY A 13 -2.06 -23.74 13.24
CA GLY A 13 -1.62 -24.36 14.49
C GLY A 13 -1.72 -25.89 14.60
N GLN A 14 -2.26 -26.58 13.60
CA GLN A 14 -2.32 -28.06 13.57
C GLN A 14 -1.23 -28.68 12.69
N ASN A 15 -0.68 -29.81 13.13
CA ASN A 15 0.28 -30.60 12.36
C ASN A 15 -0.47 -31.67 11.56
N LEU A 16 -0.26 -31.72 10.24
CA LEU A 16 -0.95 -32.62 9.32
C LEU A 16 0.05 -33.54 8.58
N GLN A 17 1.08 -33.98 9.30
CA GLN A 17 2.20 -34.79 8.77
C GLN A 17 1.78 -36.17 8.24
N ASP A 18 0.60 -36.66 8.63
CA ASP A 18 0.03 -37.91 8.10
C ASP A 18 -0.51 -37.76 6.66
N ALA A 19 -0.62 -36.53 6.15
CA ALA A 19 -0.99 -36.24 4.77
C ALA A 19 0.26 -36.11 3.88
N HIS A 20 0.08 -36.25 2.56
CA HIS A 20 1.12 -35.98 1.55
C HIS A 20 0.53 -35.33 0.28
N ILE A 21 -0.75 -35.00 0.28
CA ILE A 21 -1.43 -34.30 -0.81
C ILE A 21 -2.17 -33.11 -0.21
N VAL A 22 -1.86 -31.93 -0.71
CA VAL A 22 -2.52 -30.66 -0.37
C VAL A 22 -3.27 -30.19 -1.61
N VAL A 23 -4.56 -29.89 -1.45
CA VAL A 23 -5.40 -29.36 -2.52
C VAL A 23 -5.94 -28.00 -2.10
N ASN A 24 -5.44 -26.93 -2.72
CA ASN A 24 -5.92 -25.57 -2.54
C ASN A 24 -7.12 -25.35 -3.46
N TYR A 25 -8.31 -25.36 -2.88
CA TYR A 25 -9.54 -25.06 -3.60
C TYR A 25 -9.69 -23.56 -3.89
N ASP A 26 -9.09 -22.73 -3.04
CA ASP A 26 -8.98 -21.28 -3.16
C ASP A 26 -7.53 -20.85 -3.39
N LEU A 27 -7.33 -19.73 -4.08
CA LEU A 27 -6.04 -19.08 -4.21
C LEU A 27 -5.99 -17.89 -3.24
N PRO A 28 -5.21 -17.97 -2.14
CA PRO A 28 -5.09 -16.87 -1.21
C PRO A 28 -4.30 -15.73 -1.86
N TRP A 29 -4.69 -14.50 -1.52
CA TRP A 29 -4.06 -13.27 -2.00
C TRP A 29 -2.56 -13.18 -1.68
N ALA A 30 -2.16 -13.75 -0.53
CA ALA A 30 -0.76 -13.80 -0.11
C ALA A 30 -0.20 -15.21 -0.31
N ILE A 31 0.81 -15.33 -1.18
CA ILE A 31 1.42 -16.62 -1.57
C ILE A 31 2.06 -17.34 -0.39
N ILE A 32 2.57 -16.59 0.58
CA ILE A 32 3.11 -17.15 1.82
C ILE A 32 2.09 -18.05 2.53
N ARG A 33 0.78 -17.82 2.36
CA ARG A 33 -0.26 -18.70 2.91
C ARG A 33 -0.26 -20.09 2.26
N LEU A 34 0.01 -20.20 0.95
CA LEU A 34 0.14 -21.50 0.28
C LEU A 34 1.35 -22.28 0.81
N ILE A 35 2.46 -21.58 1.04
CA ILE A 35 3.68 -22.17 1.62
C ILE A 35 3.42 -22.62 3.05
N GLN A 36 2.80 -21.76 3.88
CA GLN A 36 2.44 -22.11 5.25
C GLN A 36 1.46 -23.28 5.32
N ARG A 37 0.50 -23.38 4.38
CA ARG A 37 -0.42 -24.53 4.24
C ARG A 37 0.37 -25.81 3.92
N ALA A 38 1.29 -25.76 2.95
CA ALA A 38 2.16 -26.89 2.64
C ALA A 38 3.05 -27.28 3.83
N GLY A 39 3.62 -26.31 4.55
CA GLY A 39 4.44 -26.49 5.76
C GLY A 39 3.67 -26.99 7.00
N ARG A 40 2.35 -27.20 6.92
CA ARG A 40 1.61 -27.99 7.93
C ARG A 40 1.77 -29.49 7.71
N VAL A 41 2.00 -29.88 6.46
CA VAL A 41 2.19 -31.26 6.01
C VAL A 41 3.69 -31.57 5.90
N ASP A 42 4.48 -30.61 5.43
CA ASP A 42 5.93 -30.70 5.33
C ASP A 42 6.61 -30.29 6.64
N ARG A 43 6.85 -31.26 7.52
CA ARG A 43 7.51 -31.07 8.81
C ARG A 43 8.31 -32.31 9.19
N ILE A 44 9.25 -32.13 10.13
CA ILE A 44 10.00 -33.22 10.77
C ILE A 44 9.03 -34.30 11.28
N GLY A 45 9.13 -35.52 10.73
CA GLY A 45 8.23 -36.64 11.01
C GLY A 45 7.38 -37.10 9.81
N GLN A 46 7.41 -36.38 8.69
CA GLN A 46 6.80 -36.80 7.43
C GLN A 46 7.38 -38.14 6.95
N LYS A 47 6.50 -39.07 6.54
CA LYS A 47 6.86 -40.44 6.12
C LYS A 47 6.90 -40.63 4.61
N HIS A 48 6.37 -39.67 3.85
CA HIS A 48 6.33 -39.70 2.40
C HIS A 48 7.48 -38.86 1.81
N ASP A 49 8.20 -39.43 0.84
CA ASP A 49 9.34 -38.76 0.18
C ASP A 49 8.93 -37.60 -0.73
N THR A 50 7.64 -37.44 -1.02
CA THR A 50 7.13 -36.40 -1.92
C THR A 50 5.77 -35.90 -1.44
N ILE A 51 5.63 -34.58 -1.36
CA ILE A 51 4.39 -33.89 -1.04
C ILE A 51 3.85 -33.25 -2.32
N LEU A 52 2.61 -33.55 -2.68
CA LEU A 52 1.95 -33.03 -3.87
C LEU A 52 1.05 -31.85 -3.49
N VAL A 53 1.25 -30.69 -4.12
CA VAL A 53 0.43 -29.49 -3.89
C VAL A 53 -0.30 -29.13 -5.18
N TYR A 54 -1.63 -29.26 -5.15
CA TYR A 54 -2.52 -28.87 -6.25
C TYR A 54 -3.25 -27.57 -5.91
N SER A 55 -3.46 -26.72 -6.92
CA SER A 55 -4.23 -25.49 -6.76
C SER A 55 -5.25 -25.35 -7.88
N PHE A 56 -6.50 -25.03 -7.52
CA PHE A 56 -7.57 -24.77 -8.47
C PHE A 56 -7.48 -23.35 -9.02
N TRP A 57 -7.54 -23.21 -10.34
CA TRP A 57 -7.51 -21.92 -11.02
C TRP A 57 -8.91 -21.46 -11.39
N PRO A 58 -9.24 -20.17 -11.21
CA PRO A 58 -10.50 -19.62 -11.69
C PRO A 58 -10.56 -19.67 -13.23
N ALA A 59 -11.77 -19.81 -13.76
CA ALA A 59 -12.01 -19.77 -15.19
C ALA A 59 -11.63 -18.40 -15.79
N ASP A 60 -11.21 -18.38 -17.06
CA ASP A 60 -10.64 -17.20 -17.74
C ASP A 60 -11.54 -15.95 -17.77
N GLY A 61 -12.85 -16.10 -17.52
CA GLY A 61 -13.78 -14.98 -17.36
C GLY A 61 -13.58 -14.22 -16.04
N VAL A 62 -13.39 -14.93 -14.94
CA VAL A 62 -13.19 -14.38 -13.58
C VAL A 62 -11.78 -13.82 -13.42
N GLU A 63 -10.78 -14.46 -14.03
CA GLU A 63 -9.39 -14.01 -14.02
C GLU A 63 -9.22 -12.61 -14.62
N ARG A 64 -9.93 -12.31 -15.72
CA ARG A 64 -9.86 -11.01 -16.41
C ARG A 64 -10.37 -9.85 -15.55
N ILE A 65 -11.27 -10.14 -14.62
CA ILE A 65 -11.90 -9.17 -13.71
C ILE A 65 -11.00 -8.94 -12.49
N ILE A 66 -10.48 -10.01 -11.88
CA ILE A 66 -9.76 -9.92 -10.61
C ILE A 66 -8.25 -9.71 -10.82
N ARG A 67 -7.70 -10.03 -12.01
CA ARG A 67 -6.27 -9.94 -12.35
C ARG A 67 -5.37 -10.68 -11.35
N LEU A 68 -5.84 -11.79 -10.80
CA LEU A 68 -5.18 -12.55 -9.72
C LEU A 68 -3.85 -13.15 -10.19
N ARG A 69 -3.80 -13.72 -11.40
CA ARG A 69 -2.60 -14.32 -12.00
C ARG A 69 -1.47 -13.30 -12.14
N LYS A 70 -1.76 -12.10 -12.66
CA LYS A 70 -0.75 -11.03 -12.79
C LYS A 70 -0.18 -10.61 -11.43
N ARG A 71 -1.05 -10.40 -10.43
CA ARG A 71 -0.63 -9.98 -9.08
C ARG A 71 0.16 -11.06 -8.34
N LEU A 72 -0.25 -12.33 -8.45
CA LEU A 72 0.49 -13.45 -7.86
C LEU A 72 1.88 -13.61 -8.48
N VAL A 73 2.02 -13.48 -9.81
CA VAL A 73 3.32 -13.58 -10.48
C VAL A 73 4.28 -12.48 -10.04
N HIS A 74 3.80 -11.23 -9.93
CA HIS A 74 4.61 -10.12 -9.43
C HIS A 74 5.10 -10.37 -7.99
N ARG A 75 4.21 -10.88 -7.12
CA ARG A 75 4.56 -11.28 -5.75
C ARG A 75 5.52 -12.46 -5.69
N LEU A 76 5.42 -13.44 -6.60
CA LEU A 76 6.36 -14.57 -6.68
C LEU A 76 7.76 -14.10 -7.06
N GLN A 77 7.88 -13.18 -8.03
CA GLN A 77 9.16 -12.59 -8.41
C GLN A 77 9.79 -11.79 -7.27
N GLN A 78 9.00 -11.02 -6.52
CA GLN A 78 9.47 -10.29 -5.34
C GLN A 78 9.89 -11.21 -4.18
N ASN A 79 9.21 -12.35 -3.98
CA ASN A 79 9.53 -13.29 -2.90
C ASN A 79 10.70 -14.24 -3.22
N GLN A 80 11.02 -14.48 -4.50
CA GLN A 80 12.17 -15.30 -4.88
C GLN A 80 13.51 -14.70 -4.43
N GLU A 81 13.57 -13.40 -4.15
CA GLU A 81 14.76 -12.76 -3.59
C GLU A 81 14.85 -12.83 -2.04
N VAL A 82 13.75 -13.15 -1.36
CA VAL A 82 13.65 -13.25 0.11
C VAL A 82 13.94 -14.67 0.61
N ILE A 83 13.78 -15.69 -0.23
CA ILE A 83 14.02 -17.10 0.14
C ILE A 83 15.48 -17.45 -0.15
N GLY A 84 16.39 -16.83 0.61
CA GLY A 84 17.79 -17.21 0.64
C GLY A 84 18.03 -18.35 1.62
N THR A 85 18.46 -19.49 1.07
CA THR A 85 19.48 -20.40 1.62
C THR A 85 19.16 -21.76 2.26
N ASP A 86 17.92 -22.28 2.39
CA ASP A 86 17.85 -23.69 2.85
C ASP A 86 16.79 -24.68 2.30
N GLU A 87 15.76 -24.30 1.53
CA GLU A 87 14.89 -25.34 0.93
C GLU A 87 14.43 -24.94 -0.48
N THR A 88 14.92 -25.71 -1.47
CA THR A 88 14.50 -25.69 -2.88
C THR A 88 13.05 -26.21 -3.01
N PHE A 89 12.08 -25.46 -2.49
CA PHE A 89 10.69 -25.90 -2.43
C PHE A 89 9.95 -25.75 -3.78
N PHE A 90 10.40 -24.80 -4.62
CA PHE A 90 10.01 -24.72 -6.02
C PHE A 90 11.30 -24.55 -6.81
N GLY A 91 11.86 -25.65 -7.34
CA GLY A 91 13.05 -25.57 -8.18
C GLY A 91 12.90 -24.49 -9.26
N GLU A 92 14.01 -23.86 -9.66
CA GLU A 92 14.03 -22.76 -10.64
C GLU A 92 13.24 -23.07 -11.92
N GLU A 93 13.15 -24.34 -12.31
CA GLU A 93 12.33 -24.81 -13.42
C GLU A 93 10.81 -24.69 -13.19
N ALA A 94 10.31 -24.93 -11.97
CA ALA A 94 8.89 -24.79 -11.65
C ALA A 94 8.48 -23.33 -11.65
N ALA A 95 9.34 -22.45 -11.13
CA ALA A 95 9.21 -21.01 -11.19
C ALA A 95 9.21 -20.49 -12.64
N LYS A 96 10.14 -20.96 -13.48
CA LYS A 96 10.18 -20.64 -14.92
C LYS A 96 8.96 -21.15 -15.68
N ARG A 97 8.51 -22.39 -15.44
CA ARG A 97 7.29 -22.92 -16.06
C ARG A 97 6.04 -22.12 -15.63
N LEU A 98 6.00 -21.64 -14.38
CA LEU A 98 4.98 -20.70 -13.89
C LEU A 98 5.12 -19.29 -14.48
N HIS A 99 6.30 -18.91 -14.97
CA HIS A 99 6.50 -17.62 -15.62
C HIS A 99 6.10 -17.68 -17.11
N ASP A 100 6.51 -18.73 -17.81
CA ASP A 100 6.27 -18.93 -19.25
C ASP A 100 4.77 -19.16 -19.55
N LEU A 101 4.05 -19.89 -18.69
CA LEU A 101 2.60 -20.11 -18.83
C LEU A 101 1.74 -18.84 -18.67
N TYR A 102 2.29 -17.77 -18.10
CA TYR A 102 1.54 -16.56 -17.70
C TYR A 102 1.80 -15.37 -18.61
N THR A 103 2.87 -15.41 -19.40
CA THR A 103 3.35 -14.28 -20.19
C THR A 103 2.78 -14.29 -21.62
N GLU A 104 2.40 -15.46 -22.17
CA GLU A 104 2.05 -15.57 -23.59
C GLU A 104 0.75 -14.89 -24.05
N LYS A 105 -0.12 -14.40 -23.15
CA LYS A 105 -1.28 -13.57 -23.54
C LYS A 105 -1.68 -12.57 -22.46
N ALA A 106 -0.93 -11.48 -22.31
CA ALA A 106 -1.44 -10.35 -21.56
C ALA A 106 -0.97 -9.01 -22.11
N GLY A 107 -1.69 -8.54 -23.14
CA GLY A 107 -1.77 -7.12 -23.45
C GLY A 107 -2.18 -6.30 -22.21
N THR A 108 -1.53 -5.16 -22.10
CA THR A 108 -1.70 -4.00 -21.23
C THR A 108 -3.03 -3.85 -20.48
N LEU A 109 -2.91 -3.52 -19.18
CA LEU A 109 -3.69 -2.53 -18.42
C LEU A 109 -3.27 -2.68 -16.95
N ASP A 110 -2.45 -1.73 -16.48
CA ASP A 110 -2.11 -1.52 -15.07
C ASP A 110 -3.25 -0.79 -14.36
N ASP A 111 -3.50 -1.12 -13.10
CA ASP A 111 -4.38 -0.36 -12.21
C ASP A 111 -3.75 -0.42 -10.81
N GLU A 112 -3.13 0.70 -10.40
CA GLU A 112 -2.08 0.81 -9.36
C GLU A 112 -2.59 1.29 -7.98
N GLY A 113 -3.90 1.32 -7.71
CA GLY A 113 -4.41 2.23 -6.66
C GLY A 113 -4.51 1.75 -5.19
N ALA A 114 -4.55 0.45 -4.90
CA ALA A 114 -5.03 -0.01 -3.57
C ALA A 114 -4.14 -1.02 -2.82
N ASP A 115 -3.31 -1.78 -3.53
CA ASP A 115 -2.51 -2.88 -2.96
C ASP A 115 -1.02 -2.49 -2.69
N GLU A 116 -0.56 -1.31 -3.14
CA GLU A 116 0.83 -0.87 -2.91
C GLU A 116 1.07 -0.35 -1.47
N ASP A 117 0.09 0.27 -0.81
CA ASP A 117 0.30 0.95 0.49
C ASP A 117 0.54 -0.02 1.65
N ILE A 118 -0.07 -1.21 1.66
CA ILE A 118 0.16 -2.24 2.70
C ILE A 118 1.59 -2.80 2.59
N ASP A 119 2.16 -2.78 1.38
CA ASP A 119 3.49 -3.29 1.09
C ASP A 119 4.59 -2.31 1.51
N LEU A 120 4.36 -1.00 1.39
CA LEU A 120 5.38 0.01 1.68
C LEU A 120 5.61 0.27 3.16
N SER A 121 4.57 0.28 3.99
CA SER A 121 4.78 0.35 5.45
C SER A 121 5.55 -0.88 5.95
N SER A 122 5.28 -2.04 5.35
CA SER A 122 5.99 -3.29 5.63
C SER A 122 7.44 -3.23 5.14
N LEU A 123 7.68 -2.70 3.93
CA LEU A 123 9.00 -2.50 3.35
C LEU A 123 9.83 -1.48 4.15
N ALA A 124 9.23 -0.36 4.54
CA ALA A 124 9.88 0.65 5.37
C ALA A 124 10.22 0.11 6.75
N LEU A 125 9.32 -0.65 7.37
CA LEU A 125 9.58 -1.35 8.63
C LEU A 125 10.67 -2.42 8.47
N GLN A 126 10.72 -3.11 7.33
CA GLN A 126 11.78 -4.07 7.03
C GLN A 126 13.14 -3.38 6.88
N VAL A 127 13.21 -2.27 6.13
CA VAL A 127 14.44 -1.47 6.01
C VAL A 127 14.87 -0.97 7.40
N TRP A 128 13.93 -0.47 8.20
CA TRP A 128 14.18 -0.07 9.58
C TRP A 128 14.76 -1.21 10.42
N ASN A 129 14.12 -2.38 10.40
CA ASN A 129 14.54 -3.55 11.16
C ASN A 129 15.86 -4.17 10.65
N SER A 130 16.23 -3.92 9.39
CA SER A 130 17.50 -4.34 8.83
C SER A 130 18.67 -3.41 9.20
N ALA A 131 18.37 -2.18 9.64
CA ALA A 131 19.37 -1.24 10.12
C ALA A 131 19.95 -1.68 11.48
N THR A 132 21.19 -1.28 11.77
CA THR A 132 21.83 -1.61 13.05
C THR A 132 21.15 -0.87 14.21
N GLU A 133 21.27 -1.39 15.44
CA GLU A 133 20.70 -0.72 16.63
C GLU A 133 21.26 0.71 16.81
N ASP A 134 22.55 0.91 16.47
CA ASP A 134 23.19 2.22 16.52
C ASP A 134 22.60 3.18 15.48
N ASP A 135 22.32 2.72 14.25
CA ASP A 135 21.69 3.54 13.21
C ASP A 135 20.25 3.92 13.57
N GLN A 136 19.46 2.97 14.12
CA GLN A 136 18.11 3.24 14.58
C GLN A 136 18.11 4.30 15.69
N LYS A 137 19.03 4.18 16.65
CA LYS A 137 19.18 5.14 17.75
C LYS A 137 19.61 6.52 17.23
N ALA A 138 20.55 6.56 16.30
CA ALA A 138 20.99 7.80 15.66
C ALA A 138 19.83 8.46 14.88
N ALA A 139 19.04 7.68 14.13
CA ALA A 139 17.89 8.15 13.38
C ALA A 139 16.80 8.73 14.30
N LEU A 140 16.50 8.08 15.42
CA LEU A 140 15.54 8.59 16.42
C LEU A 140 16.01 9.86 17.14
N ALA A 141 17.33 10.09 17.20
CA ALA A 141 17.91 11.28 17.81
C ALA A 141 17.99 12.48 16.84
N LEU A 142 17.63 12.30 15.56
CA LEU A 142 17.68 13.37 14.58
C LEU A 142 16.68 14.49 14.94
N PRO A 143 17.05 15.76 14.72
CA PRO A 143 16.13 16.87 14.92
C PRO A 143 14.97 16.78 13.91
N PRO A 144 13.81 17.38 14.21
CA PRO A 144 12.75 17.55 13.21
C PRO A 144 13.29 18.35 12.01
N ILE A 145 12.79 18.05 10.81
CA ILE A 145 13.20 18.67 9.53
C ILE A 145 14.64 18.27 9.17
N VAL A 146 14.82 16.98 8.87
CA VAL A 146 16.12 16.45 8.42
C VAL A 146 16.27 16.68 6.92
N SER A 147 17.45 17.12 6.48
CA SER A 147 17.81 17.13 5.07
C SER A 147 19.10 16.35 4.84
N ALA A 148 19.09 15.55 3.78
CA ALA A 148 20.26 14.81 3.33
C ALA A 148 20.41 15.00 1.81
N THR A 149 21.59 14.70 1.28
CA THR A 149 21.84 14.70 -0.16
C THR A 149 22.71 13.51 -0.51
N ARG A 150 22.39 12.83 -1.60
CA ARG A 150 23.21 11.75 -2.13
C ARG A 150 23.33 11.82 -3.64
N ALA A 151 24.35 11.15 -4.16
CA ALA A 151 24.50 10.93 -5.58
C ALA A 151 23.35 10.07 -6.13
N LEU A 152 22.88 10.40 -7.33
CA LEU A 152 22.04 9.56 -8.15
C LEU A 152 22.93 8.48 -8.77
N THR A 153 22.95 7.29 -8.18
CA THR A 153 23.60 6.13 -8.78
C THR A 153 22.74 5.62 -9.94
N VAL A 154 23.31 5.60 -11.15
CA VAL A 154 22.76 4.80 -12.25
C VAL A 154 22.79 3.35 -11.77
N ARG A 155 21.62 2.74 -11.60
CA ARG A 155 21.52 1.38 -11.09
C ARG A 155 21.94 0.41 -12.18
N GLU A 156 23.12 -0.20 -12.02
CA GLU A 156 23.54 -1.34 -12.85
C GLU A 156 22.96 -2.68 -12.35
N GLU A 157 22.25 -2.68 -11.21
CA GLU A 157 21.66 -3.91 -10.66
C GLU A 157 20.38 -4.34 -11.40
N PRO A 158 20.30 -5.59 -11.90
CA PRO A 158 19.19 -6.08 -12.74
C PRO A 158 17.85 -6.28 -12.00
N ARG A 159 17.80 -6.06 -10.68
CA ARG A 159 16.63 -6.30 -9.82
C ARG A 159 15.60 -5.16 -9.87
N PHE A 160 16.04 -3.96 -10.23
CA PHE A 160 15.20 -2.78 -10.34
C PHE A 160 15.39 -2.21 -11.75
N ALA A 161 14.29 -2.02 -12.50
CA ALA A 161 14.38 -1.42 -13.82
C ALA A 161 15.17 -0.09 -13.75
N PRO A 162 16.07 0.20 -14.72
CA PRO A 162 16.76 1.47 -14.75
C PRO A 162 15.72 2.58 -14.88
N THR A 163 15.49 3.32 -13.81
CA THR A 163 14.72 4.55 -13.86
C THR A 163 15.65 5.64 -14.31
N ASP A 164 15.38 6.23 -15.49
CA ASP A 164 16.10 7.39 -16.02
C ASP A 164 15.67 8.65 -15.25
N ASP A 165 15.88 8.58 -13.95
CA ASP A 165 15.26 9.43 -12.96
C ASP A 165 16.04 10.74 -12.86
N PRO A 166 15.42 11.90 -13.12
CA PRO A 166 16.16 13.17 -13.12
C PRO A 166 16.66 13.53 -11.72
N PRO A 167 17.79 14.24 -11.61
CA PRO A 167 18.22 14.84 -10.34
C PRO A 167 17.15 15.83 -9.85
N GLY A 168 17.09 16.02 -8.54
CA GLY A 168 16.09 16.88 -7.92
C GLY A 168 15.96 16.63 -6.42
N VAL A 169 14.75 16.81 -5.88
CA VAL A 169 14.47 16.69 -4.45
C VAL A 169 13.23 15.86 -4.20
N VAL A 170 13.31 15.04 -3.15
CA VAL A 170 12.17 14.37 -2.54
C VAL A 170 11.86 15.04 -1.20
N ALA A 171 10.59 15.34 -0.95
CA ALA A 171 10.13 15.88 0.32
C ALA A 171 9.03 14.97 0.90
N TYR A 172 9.16 14.65 2.18
CA TYR A 172 8.13 13.98 2.97
C TYR A 172 7.41 15.01 3.82
N LEU A 173 6.10 15.09 3.63
CA LEU A 173 5.22 16.09 4.17
C LEU A 173 4.13 15.41 5.00
N ARG A 174 3.82 15.98 6.16
CA ARG A 174 2.71 15.55 7.02
C ARG A 174 1.70 16.66 7.15
N TYR A 175 0.45 16.36 6.85
CA TYR A 175 -0.67 17.27 7.06
C TYR A 175 -1.14 17.21 8.51
N PRO A 176 -1.75 18.30 9.03
CA PRO A 176 -2.32 18.30 10.38
C PRO A 176 -3.44 17.25 10.59
N ASP A 177 -4.09 16.80 9.51
CA ASP A 177 -5.09 15.73 9.56
C ASP A 177 -4.49 14.31 9.69
N GLY A 178 -3.15 14.22 9.83
CA GLY A 178 -2.41 12.97 9.96
C GLY A 178 -2.09 12.29 8.62
N THR A 179 -2.48 12.87 7.48
CA THR A 179 -2.13 12.33 6.17
C THR A 179 -0.67 12.63 5.85
N ASP A 180 0.02 11.64 5.30
CA ASP A 180 1.40 11.78 4.85
C ASP A 180 1.47 11.76 3.32
N THR A 181 2.29 12.64 2.76
CA THR A 181 2.54 12.73 1.32
C THR A 181 4.03 12.78 1.05
N LEU A 182 4.45 12.11 -0.02
CA LEU A 182 5.82 12.15 -0.52
C LEU A 182 5.79 12.72 -1.94
N ILE A 183 6.56 13.78 -2.18
CA ILE A 183 6.61 14.48 -3.46
C ILE A 183 8.03 14.48 -3.96
N ARG A 184 8.21 14.15 -5.25
CA ARG A 184 9.48 14.28 -5.95
C ARG A 184 9.37 15.29 -7.07
N VAL A 185 10.30 16.24 -7.09
CA VAL A 185 10.48 17.21 -8.17
C VAL A 185 11.87 17.07 -8.80
N ASP A 186 11.99 17.48 -10.06
CA ASP A 186 13.28 17.57 -10.75
C ASP A 186 14.04 18.86 -10.37
N ASN A 187 15.25 19.04 -10.89
CA ASN A 187 16.07 20.25 -10.71
C ASN A 187 15.44 21.55 -11.25
N GLN A 188 14.39 21.45 -12.07
CA GLN A 188 13.63 22.59 -12.60
C GLN A 188 12.37 22.88 -11.78
N GLY A 189 12.05 22.04 -10.78
CA GLY A 189 10.85 22.17 -9.97
C GLY A 189 9.57 21.61 -10.63
N ASN A 190 9.70 20.77 -11.65
CA ASN A 190 8.58 20.04 -12.23
C ASN A 190 8.27 18.80 -11.40
N LEU A 191 6.98 18.45 -11.30
CA LEU A 191 6.55 17.25 -10.60
C LEU A 191 7.00 16.00 -11.36
N VAL A 192 7.79 15.14 -10.72
CA VAL A 192 8.23 13.86 -11.28
C VAL A 192 7.33 12.72 -10.81
N SER A 193 7.04 12.68 -9.51
CA SER A 193 6.14 11.66 -8.95
C SER A 193 5.57 12.09 -7.60
N GLN A 194 4.39 11.56 -7.28
CA GLN A 194 3.78 11.54 -5.95
C GLN A 194 3.45 10.10 -5.51
N SER A 195 3.88 9.10 -6.29
CA SER A 195 3.70 7.70 -5.94
C SER A 195 4.71 7.33 -4.86
N LEU A 196 4.21 6.93 -3.69
CA LEU A 196 5.06 6.50 -2.58
C LEU A 196 5.95 5.34 -3.02
N SER A 197 5.41 4.37 -3.78
CA SER A 197 6.14 3.19 -4.24
C SER A 197 7.24 3.56 -5.23
N ALA A 198 6.92 4.39 -6.22
CA ALA A 198 7.89 4.82 -7.24
C ALA A 198 9.02 5.63 -6.61
N ILE A 199 8.69 6.54 -5.70
CA ILE A 199 9.70 7.37 -5.05
C ILE A 199 10.52 6.55 -4.03
N PHE A 200 9.90 5.69 -3.22
CA PHE A 200 10.62 4.83 -2.28
C PHE A 200 11.62 3.93 -3.02
N ARG A 201 11.18 3.35 -4.15
CA ARG A 201 12.05 2.61 -5.05
C ARG A 201 13.17 3.47 -5.61
N SER A 202 12.94 4.70 -6.03
CA SER A 202 13.99 5.55 -6.62
C SER A 202 15.00 6.08 -5.59
N ILE A 203 14.57 6.32 -4.35
CA ILE A 203 15.44 6.85 -3.29
C ILE A 203 16.24 5.78 -2.55
N ALA A 204 15.90 4.49 -2.67
CA ALA A 204 16.65 3.42 -2.00
C ALA A 204 18.14 3.40 -2.36
N CYS A 205 19.00 3.22 -1.37
CA CYS A 205 20.45 3.15 -1.51
C CYS A 205 21.08 2.20 -0.47
N PRO A 206 22.25 1.60 -0.75
CA PRO A 206 23.02 0.83 0.24
C PRO A 206 23.46 1.68 1.44
N PRO A 207 23.72 1.08 2.62
CA PRO A 207 24.15 1.80 3.82
C PRO A 207 25.51 2.50 3.64
N GLU A 208 26.37 1.98 2.77
CA GLU A 208 27.70 2.53 2.47
C GLU A 208 27.65 3.82 1.62
N THR A 209 26.46 4.27 1.21
CA THR A 209 26.30 5.43 0.32
C THR A 209 26.73 6.71 1.04
N PRO A 210 27.74 7.45 0.54
CA PRO A 210 28.22 8.65 1.20
C PRO A 210 27.18 9.78 1.14
N ALA A 211 27.03 10.49 2.25
CA ALA A 211 26.28 11.74 2.28
C ALA A 211 27.08 12.85 1.56
N LEU A 212 26.41 13.60 0.72
CA LEU A 212 26.97 14.75 0.01
C LEU A 212 26.53 16.07 0.66
N GLY A 213 27.26 17.13 0.35
CA GLY A 213 26.85 18.49 0.67
C GLY A 213 25.50 18.83 0.03
N ARG A 214 24.68 19.58 0.75
CA ARG A 214 23.38 20.04 0.27
C ARG A 214 23.56 20.91 -0.98
N ALA A 215 22.78 20.66 -2.03
CA ALA A 215 22.77 21.49 -3.22
C ALA A 215 22.23 22.90 -2.91
N GLU A 216 22.73 23.93 -3.62
CA GLU A 216 22.34 25.33 -3.37
C GLU A 216 20.83 25.56 -3.60
N ASN A 217 20.24 24.92 -4.60
CA ASN A 217 18.82 25.01 -4.95
C ASN A 217 17.91 24.08 -4.11
N HIS A 218 18.44 23.34 -3.13
CA HIS A 218 17.67 22.35 -2.36
C HIS A 218 16.42 22.95 -1.69
N HIS A 219 16.57 24.10 -1.02
CA HIS A 219 15.46 24.74 -0.32
C HIS A 219 14.38 25.27 -1.27
N GLU A 220 14.78 25.78 -2.43
CA GLU A 220 13.85 26.24 -3.47
C GLU A 220 13.02 25.07 -4.01
N LEU A 221 13.65 23.92 -4.24
CA LEU A 221 12.96 22.70 -4.67
C LEU A 221 12.05 22.12 -3.57
N VAL A 222 12.46 22.14 -2.30
CA VAL A 222 11.57 21.77 -1.18
C VAL A 222 10.36 22.70 -1.10
N ALA A 223 10.56 24.01 -1.24
CA ALA A 223 9.47 24.98 -1.27
C ALA A 223 8.51 24.71 -2.45
N ARG A 224 9.05 24.27 -3.60
CA ARG A 224 8.24 23.84 -4.74
C ARG A 224 7.40 22.59 -4.42
N CYS A 225 7.95 21.60 -3.72
CA CYS A 225 7.19 20.44 -3.24
C CYS A 225 6.02 20.86 -2.35
N VAL A 226 6.26 21.74 -1.37
CA VAL A 226 5.21 22.27 -0.48
C VAL A 226 4.14 23.00 -1.28
N LYS A 227 4.53 23.85 -2.23
CA LYS A 227 3.58 24.58 -3.08
C LYS A 227 2.67 23.64 -3.88
N ILE A 228 3.24 22.60 -4.50
CA ILE A 228 2.46 21.58 -5.23
C ILE A 228 1.48 20.89 -4.28
N ALA A 229 1.95 20.54 -3.07
CA ALA A 229 1.14 19.91 -2.03
C ALA A 229 -0.03 20.80 -1.58
N THR A 230 0.19 22.10 -1.45
CA THR A 230 -0.86 23.06 -1.04
C THR A 230 -1.83 23.38 -2.18
N GLU A 231 -1.36 23.54 -3.41
CA GLU A 231 -2.21 23.81 -4.60
C GLU A 231 -3.17 22.64 -4.90
N GLU A 232 -2.72 21.40 -4.73
CA GLU A 232 -3.57 20.21 -4.88
C GLU A 232 -4.70 20.20 -3.83
N HIS A 233 -4.41 20.60 -2.59
CA HIS A 233 -5.40 20.73 -1.53
C HIS A 233 -6.41 21.87 -1.73
N ALA A 234 -6.07 22.91 -2.50
CA ALA A 234 -6.94 24.06 -2.78
C ALA A 234 -7.98 23.82 -3.91
N THR A 235 -7.88 22.70 -4.64
CA THR A 235 -8.78 22.37 -5.78
C THR A 235 -10.15 21.88 -5.28
N PRO A 236 -11.30 22.08 -5.99
CA PRO A 236 -12.60 21.56 -5.55
C PRO A 236 -12.60 20.03 -5.41
N GLY A 237 -12.63 19.54 -4.17
CA GLY A 237 -12.38 18.13 -3.82
C GLY A 237 -11.16 17.91 -2.92
N GLY A 238 -10.28 18.90 -2.80
CA GLY A 238 -9.10 18.92 -1.93
C GLY A 238 -9.42 19.17 -0.43
N GLN A 239 -10.64 19.63 -0.09
CA GLN A 239 -11.14 19.66 1.29
C GLN A 239 -11.23 18.28 1.95
N LEU A 240 -11.36 17.21 1.15
CA LEU A 240 -11.33 15.81 1.61
C LEU A 240 -9.90 15.26 1.76
N GLY A 241 -8.89 16.07 1.43
CA GLY A 241 -7.48 15.68 1.37
C GLY A 241 -7.16 14.87 0.11
N SER A 242 -5.97 14.26 0.12
CA SER A 242 -5.46 13.41 -0.96
C SER A 242 -6.48 12.37 -1.45
N LEU A 243 -6.44 12.02 -2.74
CA LEU A 243 -7.17 10.88 -3.34
C LEU A 243 -6.95 9.56 -2.58
N ARG A 244 -5.84 9.46 -1.83
CA ARG A 244 -5.47 8.25 -1.08
C ARG A 244 -6.04 8.23 0.35
N SER A 245 -6.53 9.35 0.87
CA SER A 245 -6.97 9.47 2.27
C SER A 245 -8.18 8.58 2.54
N VAL A 246 -8.26 8.03 3.76
CA VAL A 246 -9.42 7.23 4.20
C VAL A 246 -10.71 8.04 4.08
N ARG A 247 -10.64 9.34 4.40
CA ARG A 247 -11.73 10.29 4.29
C ARG A 247 -12.25 10.44 2.86
N ARG A 248 -11.35 10.60 1.89
CA ARG A 248 -11.67 10.73 0.47
C ARG A 248 -12.23 9.43 -0.11
N LYS A 249 -11.56 8.30 0.15
CA LYS A 249 -12.02 6.96 -0.25
C LYS A 249 -13.41 6.64 0.32
N LEU A 250 -13.64 6.96 1.59
CA LEU A 250 -14.93 6.80 2.24
C LEU A 250 -16.01 7.67 1.58
N TRP A 251 -15.72 8.94 1.35
CA TRP A 251 -16.66 9.87 0.74
C TRP A 251 -17.06 9.43 -0.68
N GLU A 252 -16.09 9.05 -1.51
CA GLU A 252 -16.35 8.59 -2.89
C GLU A 252 -17.20 7.32 -2.90
N ARG A 253 -16.89 6.37 -2.02
CA ARG A 253 -17.65 5.12 -1.89
C ARG A 253 -19.09 5.37 -1.47
N LEU A 254 -19.31 6.15 -0.41
CA LEU A 254 -20.65 6.50 0.06
C LEU A 254 -21.42 7.35 -0.97
N ASN A 255 -20.74 8.24 -1.68
CA ASN A 255 -21.37 9.04 -2.74
C ASN A 255 -21.76 8.16 -3.95
N GLY A 256 -20.93 7.18 -4.31
CA GLY A 256 -21.28 6.16 -5.30
C GLY A 256 -22.52 5.36 -4.89
N TYR A 257 -22.56 4.90 -3.64
CA TYR A 257 -23.73 4.20 -3.09
C TYR A 257 -25.00 5.09 -3.11
N ARG A 258 -24.88 6.37 -2.78
CA ARG A 258 -25.96 7.36 -2.90
C ARG A 258 -26.49 7.48 -4.32
N GLN A 259 -25.61 7.47 -5.32
CA GLN A 259 -26.02 7.51 -6.73
C GLN A 259 -26.73 6.21 -7.15
N GLN A 260 -26.22 5.05 -6.72
CA GLN A 260 -26.85 3.76 -6.98
C GLN A 260 -28.26 3.66 -6.38
N LEU A 261 -28.45 4.10 -5.13
CA LEU A 261 -29.76 4.14 -4.47
C LEU A 261 -30.75 5.08 -5.17
N LYS A 262 -30.28 6.22 -5.69
CA LYS A 262 -31.12 7.12 -6.50
C LYS A 262 -31.53 6.48 -7.83
N ALA A 263 -30.65 5.69 -8.44
CA ALA A 263 -30.94 5.01 -9.70
C ALA A 263 -31.83 3.78 -9.54
N HIS A 264 -31.67 3.03 -8.44
CA HIS A 264 -32.42 1.81 -8.14
C HIS A 264 -32.98 1.87 -6.71
N PRO A 265 -34.12 2.55 -6.52
CA PRO A 265 -34.73 2.69 -5.21
C PRO A 265 -35.25 1.36 -4.68
N ASN A 266 -35.14 1.19 -3.36
CA ASN A 266 -35.72 0.11 -2.57
C ASN A 266 -36.65 0.68 -1.48
N LEU A 267 -37.27 -0.20 -0.70
CA LEU A 267 -38.21 0.16 0.38
C LEU A 267 -37.63 1.10 1.46
N PHE A 268 -36.30 1.12 1.63
CA PHE A 268 -35.60 1.89 2.67
C PHE A 268 -34.79 3.07 2.11
N SER A 269 -34.90 3.35 0.81
CA SER A 269 -34.03 4.32 0.14
C SER A 269 -34.22 5.74 0.64
N SER A 270 -35.42 6.12 1.07
CA SER A 270 -35.66 7.45 1.64
C SER A 270 -34.83 7.70 2.90
N GLU A 271 -34.85 6.75 3.85
CA GLU A 271 -34.09 6.82 5.09
C GLU A 271 -32.58 6.76 4.82
N GLN A 272 -32.14 5.83 3.97
CA GLN A 272 -30.73 5.66 3.59
C GLN A 272 -30.17 6.91 2.91
N LEU A 273 -30.93 7.53 1.99
CA LEU A 273 -30.51 8.77 1.31
C LEU A 273 -30.38 9.94 2.27
N GLN A 274 -31.26 10.02 3.28
CA GLN A 274 -31.19 11.05 4.31
C GLN A 274 -29.93 10.87 5.18
N GLN A 275 -29.66 9.64 5.65
CA GLN A 275 -28.45 9.32 6.41
C GLN A 275 -27.18 9.60 5.60
N LEU A 276 -27.14 9.17 4.33
CA LEU A 276 -26.01 9.43 3.43
C LEU A 276 -25.76 10.92 3.26
N SER A 277 -26.81 11.73 3.10
CA SER A 277 -26.65 13.18 2.95
C SER A 277 -26.04 13.81 4.19
N ALA A 278 -26.48 13.42 5.39
CA ALA A 278 -25.94 13.95 6.65
C ALA A 278 -24.48 13.54 6.86
N VAL A 279 -24.17 12.26 6.64
CA VAL A 279 -22.82 11.72 6.80
C VAL A 279 -21.84 12.31 5.78
N LEU A 280 -22.22 12.39 4.50
CA LEU A 280 -21.36 12.97 3.45
C LEU A 280 -21.04 14.45 3.72
N ASP A 281 -21.98 15.20 4.26
CA ASP A 281 -21.80 16.61 4.62
C ASP A 281 -20.83 16.76 5.81
N LEU A 282 -20.95 15.91 6.85
CA LEU A 282 -20.01 15.87 7.96
C LEU A 282 -18.59 15.50 7.51
N ILE A 283 -18.46 14.47 6.68
CA ILE A 283 -17.16 14.05 6.12
C ILE A 283 -16.58 15.15 5.23
N TRP A 284 -17.42 15.88 4.50
CA TRP A 284 -16.96 16.98 3.65
C TRP A 284 -16.43 18.16 4.48
N ARG A 285 -17.11 18.51 5.57
CA ARG A 285 -16.78 19.69 6.38
C ARG A 285 -15.66 19.48 7.39
N TYR A 286 -15.58 18.29 8.00
CA TYR A 286 -14.71 18.06 9.14
C TYR A 286 -13.76 16.87 8.91
N PRO A 287 -12.51 16.95 9.38
CA PRO A 287 -11.59 15.82 9.33
C PRO A 287 -12.08 14.66 10.21
N LEU A 288 -11.74 13.44 9.82
CA LEU A 288 -12.07 12.24 10.59
C LEU A 288 -11.14 12.10 11.79
N LYS A 289 -11.68 11.72 12.95
CA LYS A 289 -10.88 11.34 14.13
C LYS A 289 -9.98 10.14 13.80
N ASN A 290 -8.75 10.10 14.34
CA ASN A 290 -7.81 8.98 14.10
C ASN A 290 -8.43 7.61 14.40
N SER A 291 -9.16 7.47 15.52
CA SER A 291 -9.84 6.23 15.87
C SER A 291 -10.95 5.82 14.88
N ALA A 292 -11.60 6.80 14.24
CA ALA A 292 -12.58 6.54 13.18
C ALA A 292 -11.88 6.16 11.88
N GLN A 293 -10.79 6.86 11.51
CA GLN A 293 -10.00 6.55 10.32
C GLN A 293 -9.50 5.10 10.35
N GLU A 294 -8.87 4.66 11.45
CA GLU A 294 -8.35 3.30 11.59
C GLU A 294 -9.46 2.25 11.49
N ALA A 295 -10.58 2.47 12.19
CA ALA A 295 -11.71 1.53 12.20
C ALA A 295 -12.36 1.41 10.81
N ILE A 296 -12.60 2.54 10.14
CA ILE A 296 -13.21 2.58 8.81
C ILE A 296 -12.27 1.96 7.78
N SER A 297 -10.99 2.33 7.79
CA SER A 297 -9.96 1.77 6.90
C SER A 297 -9.88 0.25 7.02
N ARG A 298 -9.88 -0.27 8.26
CA ARG A 298 -9.90 -1.72 8.52
C ARG A 298 -11.13 -2.39 7.93
N GLN A 299 -12.32 -1.84 8.14
CA GLN A 299 -13.57 -2.43 7.63
C GLN A 299 -13.64 -2.37 6.10
N MET A 300 -13.21 -1.27 5.49
CA MET A 300 -13.12 -1.15 4.03
C MET A 300 -12.17 -2.19 3.43
N ARG A 301 -11.03 -2.47 4.10
CA ARG A 301 -10.08 -3.51 3.69
C ARG A 301 -10.64 -4.93 3.81
N LEU A 302 -11.53 -5.16 4.78
CA LEU A 302 -12.24 -6.43 4.96
C LEU A 302 -13.40 -6.62 3.97
N GLY A 303 -13.67 -5.65 3.09
CA GLY A 303 -14.73 -5.74 2.10
C GLY A 303 -16.14 -5.56 2.67
N ILE A 304 -16.29 -4.74 3.73
CA ILE A 304 -17.60 -4.34 4.27
C ILE A 304 -18.55 -3.88 3.16
N GLN A 305 -19.84 -4.25 3.23
CA GLN A 305 -20.84 -3.83 2.24
C GLN A 305 -21.20 -2.35 2.44
N ASP A 306 -21.72 -1.71 1.39
CA ASP A 306 -21.97 -0.26 1.42
C ASP A 306 -23.04 0.14 2.44
N ILE A 307 -24.04 -0.73 2.67
CA ILE A 307 -25.05 -0.53 3.71
C ILE A 307 -24.47 -0.63 5.12
N ASP A 308 -23.66 -1.65 5.38
CA ASP A 308 -23.01 -1.84 6.69
C ASP A 308 -21.99 -0.72 6.96
N LEU A 309 -21.34 -0.23 5.90
CA LEU A 309 -20.45 0.92 5.96
C LEU A 309 -21.21 2.20 6.31
N LEU A 310 -22.37 2.44 5.70
CA LEU A 310 -23.24 3.56 6.06
C LEU A 310 -23.64 3.48 7.54
N ASP A 311 -24.08 2.31 8.01
CA ASP A 311 -24.50 2.11 9.41
C ASP A 311 -23.35 2.36 10.39
N LEU A 312 -22.15 1.84 10.10
CA LEU A 312 -20.94 2.08 10.89
C LEU A 312 -20.63 3.57 11.01
N VAL A 313 -20.66 4.29 9.89
CA VAL A 313 -20.30 5.71 9.83
C VAL A 313 -21.40 6.57 10.47
N ALA A 314 -22.67 6.26 10.22
CA ALA A 314 -23.82 6.95 10.81
C ALA A 314 -23.84 6.78 12.33
N ARG A 315 -23.55 5.58 12.84
CA ARG A 315 -23.42 5.34 14.30
C ARG A 315 -22.28 6.15 14.91
N ARG A 316 -21.11 6.17 14.28
CA ARG A 316 -20.00 7.00 14.77
C ARG A 316 -20.32 8.49 14.72
N ALA A 317 -21.09 8.94 13.73
CA ALA A 317 -21.54 10.33 13.63
C ALA A 317 -22.48 10.69 14.80
N SER A 318 -23.47 9.83 15.11
CA SER A 318 -24.40 10.08 16.21
C SER A 318 -23.74 10.03 17.58
N GLU A 319 -22.70 9.20 17.75
CA GLU A 319 -21.88 9.13 18.96
C GLU A 319 -20.85 10.27 19.08
N GLY A 320 -20.73 11.15 18.06
CA GLY A 320 -19.71 12.20 18.04
C GLY A 320 -18.27 11.67 17.93
N THR A 321 -18.09 10.42 17.49
CA THR A 321 -16.79 9.75 17.36
C THR A 321 -16.29 9.70 15.91
N LEU A 322 -17.03 10.26 14.94
CA LEU A 322 -16.65 10.26 13.53
C LEU A 322 -15.65 11.37 13.16
N CYS A 323 -16.02 12.64 13.36
CA CYS A 323 -15.23 13.79 12.94
C CYS A 323 -14.77 14.64 14.13
N GLU A 324 -13.68 15.38 13.94
CA GLU A 324 -13.23 16.43 14.85
C GLU A 324 -13.95 17.72 14.49
N MET A 325 -15.01 18.04 15.24
CA MET A 325 -15.72 19.30 15.12
C MET A 325 -14.97 20.33 15.97
N ALA A 326 -14.01 21.03 15.38
CA ALA A 326 -13.39 22.19 16.02
C ALA A 326 -14.40 23.34 16.06
N GLU A 327 -14.52 24.02 17.20
CA GLU A 327 -15.12 25.36 17.25
C GLU A 327 -14.28 26.28 16.35
N GLU A 328 -14.95 27.06 15.51
CA GLU A 328 -14.41 27.93 14.44
C GLU A 328 -12.94 28.37 14.62
N GLU A 329 -11.99 27.68 13.97
CA GLU A 329 -10.66 28.24 13.69
C GLU A 329 -10.26 27.97 12.22
N SER A 330 -10.27 29.07 11.46
CA SER A 330 -9.64 29.32 10.15
C SER A 330 -9.90 28.35 8.99
N THR A 331 -10.62 28.88 8.00
CA THR A 331 -10.75 28.40 6.60
C THR A 331 -9.45 28.54 5.79
N GLU A 332 -8.28 28.49 6.43
CA GLU A 332 -7.00 28.49 5.72
C GLU A 332 -6.60 27.05 5.41
N PRO A 333 -6.15 26.73 4.18
CA PRO A 333 -5.60 25.42 3.88
C PRO A 333 -4.43 25.19 4.84
N SER A 334 -4.57 24.18 5.71
CA SER A 334 -3.56 23.87 6.69
C SER A 334 -2.25 23.51 5.99
N GLU A 335 -1.20 24.33 6.15
CA GLU A 335 0.08 24.09 5.51
C GLU A 335 0.68 22.77 6.01
N PRO A 336 1.20 21.91 5.10
CA PRO A 336 1.82 20.66 5.51
C PRO A 336 3.16 20.93 6.21
N GLN A 337 3.43 20.18 7.26
CA GLN A 337 4.72 20.18 7.94
C GLN A 337 5.74 19.37 7.14
N ILE A 338 6.92 19.95 6.90
CA ILE A 338 8.05 19.22 6.30
C ILE A 338 8.66 18.33 7.38
N ILE A 339 8.71 17.01 7.14
CA ILE A 339 9.31 16.06 8.08
C ILE A 339 10.78 15.82 7.70
N CYS A 340 11.04 15.50 6.44
CA CYS A 340 12.39 15.36 5.91
C CYS A 340 12.46 15.61 4.40
N SER A 341 13.67 15.83 3.90
CA SER A 341 13.94 16.00 2.47
C SER A 341 15.25 15.33 2.05
N LEU A 342 15.26 14.78 0.83
CA LEU A 342 16.41 14.13 0.24
C LEU A 342 16.74 14.76 -1.12
N GLY A 343 17.93 15.33 -1.23
CA GLY A 343 18.49 15.79 -2.50
C GLY A 343 19.12 14.63 -3.28
N LEU A 344 18.84 14.57 -4.57
CA LEU A 344 19.39 13.62 -5.52
C LEU A 344 20.18 14.40 -6.57
N VAL A 345 21.51 14.31 -6.52
CA VAL A 345 22.41 15.05 -7.42
C VAL A 345 23.14 14.09 -8.34
N VAL A 346 23.41 14.49 -9.58
CA VAL A 346 24.30 13.70 -10.44
C VAL A 346 25.70 13.76 -9.84
N SER A 347 26.38 12.62 -9.70
CA SER A 347 27.80 12.60 -9.31
C SER A 347 28.58 13.44 -10.33
N GLY A 348 29.11 14.58 -9.89
CA GLY A 348 30.11 15.30 -10.68
C GLY A 348 31.34 14.40 -10.85
N GLY A 349 31.89 14.37 -12.06
CA GLY A 349 33.23 13.85 -12.32
C GLY A 349 34.32 14.73 -11.74
#